data_AF-A0A7R7J407-F1
#
_entry.id   AF-A0A7R7J407-F1
#
_cell.length_a   1.000
_cell.length_b   1.000
_cell.length_c   1.000
_cell.angle_alpha   90.00
_cell.angle_beta   90.00
_cell.angle_gamma   90.00
#
_symmetry.space_group_name_H-M   'P 1'
#
loop_
_entity.id
_entity.type
_entity.pdbx_description
1 polymer ?
#
loop_
_entity_poly.entity_id
_entity_poly.type
_entity_poly.pdbx_seq_one_letter_code
_entity_poly.pdbx_strand_id
1 'polypeptide(L)'
;GRAGQPIVSYWLGKIGDAQIGPVYLGLTGVASLIFGFLAFEIIGLNMMASVNWSPIEFVRQLPWLALEPPPAELGFCVLCPLDQGGWWQMAGFFMTTSVLLWWVRTYRRATALGMGTHVAWAFMAAIWLMIVIGFLRPL
;
A
#
# COMPACT_ATOMS: atom_id res chain seq x y z
N GLY A 1 -9.77 -17.67 -9.23
CA GLY A 1 -9.44 -18.98 -8.64
C GLY A 1 -8.79 -18.81 -7.29
N ARG A 2 -8.65 -19.89 -6.52
CA ARG A 2 -7.68 -19.94 -5.40
C ARG A 2 -6.32 -20.34 -5.97
N ALA A 3 -5.26 -19.79 -5.43
CA ALA A 3 -3.89 -19.99 -5.87
C ALA A 3 -3.03 -20.52 -4.71
N GLY A 4 -2.03 -21.33 -5.05
CA GLY A 4 -1.07 -21.94 -4.12
C GLY A 4 -1.55 -23.29 -3.57
N GLN A 5 -0.61 -24.24 -3.46
CA GLN A 5 -0.81 -25.46 -2.67
C GLN A 5 -0.56 -25.12 -1.19
N PRO A 6 -1.38 -25.59 -0.24
CA PRO A 6 -1.16 -25.33 1.17
C PRO A 6 0.14 -25.94 1.66
N ILE A 7 0.85 -25.22 2.52
CA ILE A 7 2.04 -25.73 3.22
C ILE A 7 1.82 -25.70 4.73
N VAL A 8 2.56 -26.53 5.47
CA VAL A 8 2.46 -26.63 6.93
C VAL A 8 3.74 -26.10 7.57
N SER A 9 3.59 -25.14 8.49
CA SER A 9 4.71 -24.52 9.20
C SER A 9 4.76 -24.97 10.65
N TYR A 10 5.87 -25.59 11.06
CA TYR A 10 6.10 -26.04 12.44
C TYR A 10 6.01 -24.91 13.46
N TRP A 11 6.63 -23.75 13.14
CA TRP A 11 6.70 -22.62 14.05
C TRP A 11 5.37 -21.88 14.19
N LEU A 12 4.61 -21.72 13.08
CA LEU A 12 3.26 -21.13 13.16
C LEU A 12 2.31 -22.02 13.95
N GLY A 13 2.44 -23.35 13.82
CA GLY A 13 1.68 -24.33 14.61
C GLY A 13 1.92 -24.26 16.11
N LYS A 14 2.96 -23.57 16.59
CA LYS A 14 3.19 -23.33 18.03
C LYS A 14 2.32 -22.21 18.60
N ILE A 15 1.84 -21.30 17.76
CA ILE A 15 1.07 -20.11 18.18
C ILE A 15 -0.36 -20.08 17.64
N GLY A 16 -0.71 -20.96 16.68
CA GLY A 16 -2.03 -21.01 16.07
C GLY A 16 -2.15 -22.09 14.99
N ASP A 17 -2.87 -21.80 13.91
CA ASP A 17 -2.97 -22.70 12.76
C ASP A 17 -1.63 -22.78 12.00
N ALA A 18 -1.19 -23.99 11.68
CA ALA A 18 0.06 -24.27 10.99
C ALA A 18 -0.05 -24.12 9.46
N GLN A 19 -1.27 -24.11 8.91
CA GLN A 19 -1.49 -24.10 7.47
C GLN A 19 -1.34 -22.68 6.88
N ILE A 20 -0.49 -22.56 5.85
CA ILE A 20 -0.37 -21.33 5.06
C ILE A 20 -0.97 -21.58 3.67
N GLY A 21 -1.96 -20.76 3.30
CA GLY A 21 -2.68 -20.89 2.04
C GLY A 21 -3.83 -21.91 2.09
N PRO A 22 -4.60 -22.07 0.99
CA PRO A 22 -4.47 -21.37 -0.29
C PRO A 22 -5.06 -19.95 -0.23
N VAL A 23 -4.61 -19.04 -1.09
CA VAL A 23 -5.11 -17.66 -1.14
C VAL A 23 -6.00 -17.46 -2.36
N TYR A 24 -7.14 -16.79 -2.21
CA TYR A 24 -7.91 -16.33 -3.36
C TYR A 24 -7.18 -15.16 -4.01
N LEU A 25 -6.85 -15.20 -5.30
CA LEU A 25 -6.34 -14.05 -6.04
C LEU A 25 -7.22 -13.84 -7.27
N GLY A 26 -8.04 -12.79 -7.24
CA GLY A 26 -8.82 -12.33 -8.39
C GLY A 26 -8.28 -11.00 -8.90
N LEU A 27 -8.91 -10.45 -9.95
CA LEU A 27 -8.48 -9.20 -10.59
C LEU A 27 -8.24 -8.05 -9.59
N THR A 28 -9.16 -7.85 -8.63
CA THR A 28 -9.02 -6.78 -7.63
C THR A 28 -7.84 -7.00 -6.69
N GLY A 29 -7.53 -8.25 -6.35
CA GLY A 29 -6.36 -8.58 -5.52
C GLY A 29 -5.06 -8.36 -6.28
N VAL A 30 -4.97 -8.81 -7.53
CA VAL A 30 -3.81 -8.60 -8.39
C VAL A 30 -3.57 -7.11 -8.63
N ALA A 31 -4.60 -6.38 -9.02
CA ALA A 31 -4.51 -4.94 -9.25
C ALA A 31 -4.05 -4.19 -7.98
N SER A 32 -4.62 -4.53 -6.81
CA SER A 32 -4.18 -3.97 -5.53
C SER A 32 -2.69 -4.21 -5.27
N LEU A 33 -2.20 -5.44 -5.48
CA LEU A 33 -0.79 -5.76 -5.30
C LEU A 33 0.12 -4.99 -6.27
N ILE A 34 -0.29 -4.83 -7.54
CA ILE A 34 0.46 -4.05 -8.54
C ILE A 34 0.55 -2.58 -8.11
N PHE A 35 -0.58 -1.97 -7.73
CA PHE A 35 -0.59 -0.58 -7.29
C PHE A 35 0.23 -0.37 -6.00
N GLY A 36 0.16 -1.30 -5.05
CA GLY A 36 0.96 -1.24 -3.83
C GLY A 36 2.45 -1.39 -4.11
N PHE A 37 2.81 -2.29 -5.02
CA PHE A 37 4.18 -2.49 -5.47
C PHE A 37 4.72 -1.24 -6.16
N LEU A 38 3.97 -0.63 -7.08
CA LEU A 38 4.35 0.62 -7.73
C LEU A 38 4.56 1.76 -6.72
N ALA A 39 3.69 1.90 -5.72
CA ALA A 39 3.86 2.90 -4.68
C ALA A 39 5.15 2.68 -3.87
N PHE A 40 5.42 1.42 -3.49
CA PHE A 40 6.63 1.05 -2.76
C PHE A 40 7.91 1.31 -3.58
N GLU A 41 7.92 0.93 -4.85
CA GLU A 41 9.06 1.16 -5.75
C GLU A 41 9.32 2.65 -5.97
N ILE A 42 8.27 3.48 -6.15
CA ILE A 42 8.46 4.94 -6.28
C ILE A 42 9.14 5.51 -5.04
N ILE A 43 8.71 5.11 -3.84
CA ILE A 43 9.32 5.56 -2.59
C ILE A 43 10.78 5.08 -2.52
N GLY A 44 11.02 3.78 -2.76
CA GLY A 44 12.36 3.19 -2.67
C GLY A 44 13.35 3.78 -3.67
N LEU A 45 12.94 4.00 -4.92
CA LEU A 45 13.78 4.60 -5.96
C LEU A 45 14.10 6.07 -5.67
N ASN A 46 13.15 6.85 -5.13
CA ASN A 46 13.42 8.23 -4.71
C ASN A 46 14.36 8.29 -3.49
N MET A 47 14.20 7.37 -2.54
CA MET A 47 15.13 7.24 -1.42
C MET A 47 16.54 6.86 -1.91
N MET A 48 16.66 5.92 -2.86
CA MET A 48 17.95 5.59 -3.48
C MET A 48 18.58 6.77 -4.22
N ALA A 49 17.77 7.56 -4.94
CA ALA A 49 18.24 8.75 -5.64
C ALA A 49 18.80 9.81 -4.66
N SER A 50 18.19 9.97 -3.49
CA SER A 50 18.65 10.93 -2.46
C SER A 50 20.06 10.63 -1.91
N VAL A 51 20.51 9.37 -1.98
CA VAL A 51 21.86 8.93 -1.57
C VAL A 51 22.78 8.63 -2.75
N ASN A 52 22.50 9.22 -3.92
CA ASN A 52 23.26 9.04 -5.16
C ASN A 52 23.46 7.55 -5.54
N TRP A 53 22.45 6.71 -5.30
CA TRP A 53 22.46 5.28 -5.62
C TRP A 53 23.54 4.45 -4.89
N SER A 54 24.08 4.95 -3.78
CA SER A 54 25.01 4.20 -2.94
C SER A 54 24.26 3.20 -2.05
N PRO A 55 24.43 1.87 -2.22
CA PRO A 55 23.71 0.88 -1.41
C PRO A 55 24.11 0.93 0.07
N ILE A 56 25.35 1.33 0.35
CA ILE A 56 25.89 1.42 1.71
C ILE A 56 25.23 2.58 2.47
N GLU A 57 25.15 3.75 1.84
CA GLU A 57 24.47 4.91 2.43
C GLU A 57 22.97 4.69 2.51
N PHE A 58 22.36 4.01 1.53
CA PHE A 58 20.96 3.64 1.58
C PHE A 58 20.62 2.83 2.82
N VAL A 59 21.38 1.77 3.13
CA VAL A 59 21.16 0.96 4.32
C VAL A 59 21.47 1.74 5.61
N ARG A 60 22.53 2.55 5.61
CA ARG A 60 22.92 3.35 6.78
C ARG A 60 21.85 4.39 7.14
N GLN A 61 21.27 5.02 6.14
CA GLN A 61 20.36 6.14 6.31
C GLN A 61 18.89 5.74 6.16
N LEU A 62 18.56 4.47 5.91
CA LEU A 62 17.20 3.99 5.61
C LEU A 62 16.10 4.61 6.50
N PRO A 63 16.26 4.74 7.84
CA PRO A 63 15.24 5.35 8.71
C PRO A 63 15.08 6.89 8.54
N TRP A 64 16.07 7.56 7.95
CA TRP A 64 16.11 9.01 7.73
C TRP A 64 15.78 9.41 6.29
N LEU A 65 15.75 8.46 5.35
CA LEU A 65 15.35 8.76 3.98
C LEU A 65 13.85 9.02 3.94
N ALA A 66 13.44 9.98 3.11
CA ALA A 66 12.04 10.35 2.95
C ALA A 66 11.74 10.71 1.50
N LEU A 67 10.47 10.55 1.13
CA LEU A 67 9.90 11.15 -0.06
C LEU A 67 9.09 12.36 0.42
N GLU A 68 9.58 13.56 0.12
CA GLU A 68 8.99 14.81 0.62
C GLU A 68 7.73 15.21 -0.16
N PRO A 69 6.71 15.78 0.50
CA PRO A 69 5.54 16.34 -0.16
C PRO A 69 5.90 17.60 -0.97
N PRO A 70 5.01 18.06 -1.88
CA PRO A 70 5.21 19.31 -2.60
C PRO A 70 5.42 20.51 -1.65
N PRO A 71 6.30 21.46 -2.00
CA PRO A 71 6.52 22.66 -1.20
C PRO A 71 5.25 23.53 -1.17
N ALA A 72 5.05 24.24 -0.04
CA ALA A 72 3.87 25.09 0.18
C ALA A 72 3.70 26.20 -0.87
N GLU A 73 4.80 26.64 -1.51
CA GLU A 73 4.82 27.65 -2.57
C GLU A 73 3.96 27.26 -3.79
N LEU A 74 3.82 25.96 -4.07
CA LEU A 74 3.02 25.45 -5.18
C LEU A 74 1.51 25.39 -4.87
N GLY A 75 1.11 25.67 -3.62
CA GLY A 75 -0.28 25.58 -3.18
C GLY A 75 -0.90 24.20 -3.45
N PHE A 76 -2.20 24.16 -3.77
CA PHE A 76 -2.89 22.93 -4.18
C PHE A 76 -2.62 22.61 -5.65
N CYS A 77 -1.39 22.19 -5.91
CA CYS A 77 -0.95 21.76 -7.22
C CYS A 77 -1.30 20.27 -7.40
N VAL A 78 -2.20 19.93 -8.34
CA VAL A 78 -2.67 18.53 -8.53
C VAL A 78 -1.64 17.66 -9.25
N LEU A 79 -0.83 18.26 -10.12
CA LEU A 79 0.25 17.62 -10.86
C LEU A 79 1.50 18.49 -10.76
N CYS A 80 2.29 18.26 -9.72
CA CYS A 80 3.51 19.02 -9.50
C CYS A 80 4.68 18.47 -10.32
N PRO A 81 5.70 19.30 -10.61
CA PRO A 81 6.95 18.82 -11.18
C PRO A 81 7.49 17.64 -10.37
N LEU A 82 8.06 16.65 -11.07
CA LEU A 82 8.50 15.40 -10.43
C LEU A 82 9.54 15.65 -9.33
N ASP A 83 10.44 16.59 -9.56
CA ASP A 83 11.48 17.04 -8.63
C ASP A 83 10.95 17.91 -7.46
N GLN A 84 9.70 18.37 -7.54
CA GLN A 84 9.05 19.24 -6.54
C GLN A 84 7.81 18.58 -5.92
N GLY A 85 7.93 17.29 -5.59
CA GLY A 85 6.87 16.55 -4.89
C GLY A 85 5.88 15.82 -5.80
N GLY A 86 6.04 15.85 -7.13
CA GLY A 86 5.23 15.04 -8.05
C GLY A 86 5.33 13.53 -7.77
N TRP A 87 6.52 13.02 -7.41
CA TRP A 87 6.69 11.63 -7.00
C TRP A 87 5.89 11.26 -5.75
N TRP A 88 5.78 12.18 -4.78
CA TRP A 88 4.99 11.98 -3.57
C TRP A 88 3.50 11.83 -3.90
N GLN A 89 2.98 12.65 -4.82
CA GLN A 89 1.59 12.59 -5.26
C GLN A 89 1.27 11.28 -5.97
N MET A 90 2.15 10.82 -6.85
CA MET A 90 1.97 9.54 -7.53
C MET A 90 2.03 8.36 -6.56
N ALA A 91 2.99 8.37 -5.63
CA ALA A 91 3.08 7.35 -4.58
C ALA A 91 1.79 7.32 -3.74
N GLY A 92 1.29 8.48 -3.32
CA GLY A 92 0.03 8.62 -2.58
C GLY A 92 -1.19 8.12 -3.37
N PHE A 93 -1.27 8.43 -4.67
CA PHE A 93 -2.34 7.97 -5.54
C PHE A 93 -2.33 6.44 -5.72
N PHE A 94 -1.17 5.85 -6.02
CA PHE A 94 -1.05 4.41 -6.20
C PHE A 94 -1.28 3.66 -4.88
N MET A 95 -0.78 4.18 -3.76
CA MET A 95 -1.04 3.61 -2.44
C MET A 95 -2.53 3.64 -2.09
N THR A 96 -3.19 4.78 -2.26
CA THR A 96 -4.63 4.93 -2.00
C THR A 96 -5.44 4.00 -2.88
N THR A 97 -5.12 3.92 -4.17
CA THR A 97 -5.78 3.00 -5.12
C THR A 97 -5.59 1.54 -4.71
N SER A 98 -4.38 1.15 -4.29
CA SER A 98 -4.10 -0.20 -3.78
C SER A 98 -4.99 -0.56 -2.60
N VAL A 99 -5.08 0.33 -1.61
CA VAL A 99 -5.86 0.12 -0.39
C VAL A 99 -7.35 0.04 -0.68
N LEU A 100 -7.89 0.90 -1.55
CA LEU A 100 -9.29 0.86 -1.97
C LEU A 100 -9.62 -0.43 -2.73
N LEU A 101 -8.74 -0.89 -3.62
CA LEU A 101 -8.91 -2.18 -4.30
C LEU A 101 -8.85 -3.36 -3.32
N TRP A 102 -8.03 -3.26 -2.28
CA TRP A 102 -7.99 -4.24 -1.20
C TRP A 102 -9.29 -4.24 -0.39
N TRP A 103 -9.88 -3.07 -0.14
CA TRP A 103 -11.20 -2.96 0.46
C TRP A 103 -12.30 -3.60 -0.40
N VAL A 104 -12.29 -3.37 -1.71
CA VAL A 104 -13.23 -4.03 -2.64
C VAL A 104 -13.04 -5.56 -2.57
N ARG A 105 -11.79 -6.03 -2.45
CA ARG A 105 -11.50 -7.45 -2.24
C ARG A 105 -12.09 -7.97 -0.93
N THR A 106 -11.93 -7.29 0.21
CA THR A 106 -12.49 -7.76 1.49
C THR A 106 -14.01 -7.85 1.44
N TYR A 107 -14.67 -6.84 0.88
CA TYR A 107 -16.13 -6.83 0.65
C TYR A 107 -16.57 -8.01 -0.22
N ARG A 108 -15.94 -8.20 -1.39
CA ARG A 108 -16.29 -9.27 -2.34
C ARG A 108 -16.01 -10.68 -1.82
N ARG A 109 -15.13 -10.85 -0.83
CA ARG A 109 -14.87 -12.17 -0.21
C ARG A 109 -15.94 -12.53 0.80
N ALA A 110 -16.40 -11.57 1.60
CA ALA A 110 -17.52 -11.77 2.51
C ALA A 110 -18.79 -12.14 1.75
N THR A 111 -19.14 -11.38 0.71
CA THR A 111 -20.37 -11.63 -0.07
C THR A 111 -20.35 -12.96 -0.80
N ALA A 112 -19.20 -13.35 -1.38
CA ALA A 112 -19.07 -14.64 -2.08
C ALA A 112 -19.18 -15.86 -1.15
N LEU A 113 -19.01 -15.68 0.17
CA LEU A 113 -19.18 -16.72 1.18
C LEU A 113 -20.53 -16.62 1.91
N GLY A 114 -21.41 -15.69 1.52
CA GLY A 114 -22.69 -15.46 2.21
C GLY A 114 -22.54 -14.86 3.61
N MET A 115 -21.40 -14.24 3.92
CA MET A 115 -21.11 -13.64 5.22
C MET A 115 -21.50 -12.16 5.27
N GLY A 116 -21.74 -11.63 6.48
CA GLY A 116 -21.91 -10.20 6.69
C GLY A 116 -20.64 -9.38 6.40
N THR A 117 -20.79 -8.12 5.99
CA THR A 117 -19.69 -7.26 5.49
C THR A 117 -19.01 -6.41 6.57
N HIS A 118 -19.18 -6.75 7.86
CA HIS A 118 -18.67 -6.01 9.01
C HIS A 118 -17.16 -5.67 8.91
N VAL A 119 -16.34 -6.61 8.46
CA VAL A 119 -14.88 -6.42 8.30
C VAL A 119 -14.57 -5.35 7.27
N ALA A 120 -15.31 -5.29 6.16
CA ALA A 120 -15.12 -4.27 5.14
C ALA A 120 -15.46 -2.88 5.69
N TRP A 121 -16.55 -2.74 6.44
CA TRP A 121 -16.94 -1.46 7.05
C TRP A 121 -15.99 -1.02 8.16
N ALA A 122 -15.54 -1.93 9.01
CA ALA A 122 -14.50 -1.65 10.00
C ALA A 122 -13.21 -1.18 9.32
N PHE A 123 -12.81 -1.83 8.22
CA PHE A 123 -11.63 -1.42 7.46
C PHE A 123 -11.80 -0.03 6.83
N MET A 124 -13.01 0.34 6.40
CA MET A 124 -13.30 1.67 5.86
C MET A 124 -13.01 2.79 6.87
N ALA A 125 -13.21 2.55 8.18
CA ALA A 125 -12.87 3.54 9.21
C ALA A 125 -11.36 3.81 9.28
N ALA A 126 -10.50 2.81 9.04
CA ALA A 126 -9.06 3.01 8.95
C ALA A 126 -8.66 3.75 7.66
N ILE A 127 -9.31 3.41 6.53
CA ILE A 127 -9.12 4.09 5.25
C ILE A 127 -9.49 5.57 5.35
N TRP A 128 -10.56 5.89 6.08
CA TRP A 128 -10.96 7.28 6.34
C TRP A 128 -9.81 8.09 6.96
N LEU A 129 -9.20 7.60 8.04
CA LEU A 129 -8.08 8.31 8.68
C LEU A 129 -6.90 8.52 7.72
N MET A 130 -6.57 7.49 6.92
CA MET A 130 -5.52 7.57 5.91
C MET A 130 -5.80 8.68 4.88
N ILE A 131 -7.03 8.73 4.36
CA ILE A 131 -7.46 9.76 3.39
C ILE A 131 -7.52 11.14 4.05
N VAL A 132 -7.94 11.25 5.31
CA VAL A 132 -7.96 12.53 6.03
C VAL A 132 -6.55 13.12 6.14
N ILE A 133 -5.58 12.33 6.58
CA ILE A 133 -4.22 12.81 6.79
C ILE A 133 -3.53 13.11 5.45
N GLY A 134 -3.71 12.25 4.45
CA GLY A 134 -2.98 12.35 3.18
C GLY A 134 -3.63 13.23 2.11
N PHE A 135 -4.93 13.52 2.22
CA PHE A 135 -5.67 14.21 1.15
C PHE A 135 -6.64 15.28 1.66
N LEU A 136 -7.57 14.96 2.58
CA LEU A 136 -8.64 15.91 2.95
C LEU A 136 -8.16 17.07 3.83
N ARG A 137 -7.21 16.83 4.74
CA ARG A 137 -6.65 17.89 5.59
C ARG A 137 -5.68 18.82 4.83
N PRO A 138 -4.87 18.32 3.88
CA PRO A 138 -4.04 19.19 3.04
C PRO A 138 -4.78 19.96 1.94
N LEU A 139 -6.00 19.55 1.56
CA LEU A 139 -6.89 20.24 0.63
C LEU A 139 -7.35 21.60 1.21
#